data_AF-A0A0M9ER92-F1
#
_entry.id   AF-A0A0M9ER92-F1
#
_cell.length_a   1.000
_cell.length_b   1.000
_cell.length_c   1.000
_cell.angle_alpha   90.00
_cell.angle_beta   90.00
_cell.angle_gamma   90.00
#
_symmetry.space_group_name_H-M   'P 1'
#
loop_
_entity.id
_entity.type
_entity.pdbx_description
1 polymer ?
#
loop_
_entity_poly.entity_id
_entity_poly.type
_entity_poly.pdbx_seq_one_letter_code
_entity_poly.pdbx_strand_id
1 'polypeptide(L)'
;MDRKPAVWVNVPVLLLEDAQVNAEYAAYALNYIASLTKRNVSVIAWSQGNIDVQWALKYWPSTRKVTTDHIAISADYKGTILANIGGATGLINTPSVLQQEAGSTFINSLRSNDGDSGYIPTTSLYSSLFDEVVQPQEGTGASAYLLDARNVGVTNAEVQKVCAGKLGGSFYTHESLLANPLTFALAKDALTHGGPGKISRLDLDDICDRSLAPGLGLEDLLITENALVIAALYLVLYLPKQVDEPTIKQYALETTGTC
;
A
#
# COMPACT_ATOMS: atom_id res chain seq x y z
N MET A 1 -8.16 -4.81 -25.82
CA MET A 1 -7.93 -4.50 -24.40
C MET A 1 -7.53 -3.04 -24.36
N ASP A 2 -8.39 -2.17 -23.84
CA ASP A 2 -8.08 -0.74 -23.79
C ASP A 2 -6.88 -0.53 -22.87
N ARG A 3 -5.81 0.09 -23.38
CA ARG A 3 -4.66 0.47 -22.57
C ARG A 3 -5.13 1.44 -21.48
N LYS A 4 -4.85 1.12 -20.22
CA LYS A 4 -4.91 2.11 -19.14
C LYS A 4 -3.57 2.87 -19.11
N PRO A 5 -3.52 4.16 -19.47
CA PRO A 5 -2.29 4.93 -19.36
C PRO A 5 -1.90 5.07 -17.89
N ALA A 6 -0.65 4.75 -17.58
CA ALA A 6 -0.11 4.87 -16.23
C ALA A 6 0.61 6.23 -16.08
N VAL A 7 0.46 6.82 -14.90
CA VAL A 7 1.27 7.93 -14.40
C VAL A 7 1.74 7.56 -13.00
N TRP A 8 2.87 8.09 -12.56
CA TRP A 8 3.40 7.88 -11.22
C TRP A 8 3.64 9.21 -10.52
N VAL A 9 3.60 9.18 -9.19
CA VAL A 9 3.82 10.35 -8.35
C VAL A 9 5.18 10.19 -7.67
N ASN A 10 6.14 11.02 -8.05
CA ASN A 10 7.41 11.11 -7.36
C ASN A 10 7.25 12.03 -6.15
N VAL A 11 6.89 11.45 -5.00
CA VAL A 11 6.83 12.22 -3.75
C VAL A 11 8.25 12.66 -3.37
N PRO A 12 8.47 13.94 -3.01
CA PRO A 12 9.80 14.44 -2.68
C PRO A 12 10.48 13.63 -1.58
N VAL A 13 11.82 13.62 -1.62
CA VAL A 13 12.66 12.95 -0.63
C VAL A 13 12.29 11.47 -0.47
N LEU A 14 11.79 10.83 -1.53
CA LEU A 14 11.51 9.39 -1.60
C LEU A 14 10.60 8.89 -0.46
N LEU A 15 9.51 9.62 -0.16
CA LEU A 15 8.56 9.26 0.91
C LEU A 15 9.16 9.25 2.32
N LEU A 16 10.32 9.87 2.56
CA LEU A 16 10.97 9.86 3.87
C LEU A 16 10.45 10.94 4.83
N GLU A 17 9.80 11.98 4.30
CA GLU A 17 9.19 13.07 5.08
C GLU A 17 7.86 12.67 5.73
N ASP A 18 7.26 13.56 6.53
CA ASP A 18 5.98 13.39 7.20
C ASP A 18 4.92 12.76 6.27
N ALA A 19 4.45 11.54 6.58
CA ALA A 19 3.50 10.78 5.79
C ALA A 19 2.17 11.52 5.59
N GLN A 20 1.82 12.45 6.50
CA GLN A 20 0.66 13.31 6.34
C GLN A 20 0.82 14.30 5.18
N VAL A 21 2.06 14.73 4.92
CA VAL A 21 2.44 15.58 3.77
C VAL A 21 2.58 14.73 2.51
N ASN A 22 3.16 13.53 2.62
CA ASN A 22 3.24 12.59 1.48
C ASN A 22 1.83 12.27 0.94
N ALA A 23 0.87 12.04 1.84
CA ALA A 23 -0.54 11.84 1.50
C ALA A 23 -1.18 13.03 0.74
N GLU A 24 -0.71 14.27 0.92
CA GLU A 24 -1.20 15.43 0.16
C GLU A 24 -0.90 15.27 -1.35
N TYR A 25 0.24 14.66 -1.71
CA TYR A 25 0.57 14.37 -3.10
C TYR A 25 -0.37 13.33 -3.69
N ALA A 26 -0.75 12.29 -2.92
CA ALA A 26 -1.76 11.32 -3.33
C ALA A 26 -3.12 12.01 -3.52
N ALA A 27 -3.57 12.80 -2.54
CA ALA A 27 -4.84 13.52 -2.60
C ALA A 27 -4.92 14.48 -3.79
N TYR A 28 -3.84 15.21 -4.06
CA TYR A 28 -3.73 16.11 -5.19
C TYR A 28 -3.74 15.34 -6.51
N ALA A 29 -2.90 14.31 -6.66
CA ALA A 29 -2.78 13.56 -7.90
C ALA A 29 -4.10 12.88 -8.32
N LEU A 30 -4.82 12.27 -7.37
CA LEU A 30 -6.12 11.64 -7.64
C LEU A 30 -7.12 12.65 -8.22
N ASN A 31 -7.28 13.80 -7.56
CA ASN A 31 -8.19 14.85 -8.01
C ASN A 31 -7.71 15.52 -9.30
N TYR A 32 -6.42 15.79 -9.42
CA TYR A 32 -5.83 16.50 -10.55
C TYR A 32 -5.93 15.68 -11.84
N ILE A 33 -5.51 14.42 -11.81
CA ILE A 33 -5.56 13.53 -12.98
C ILE A 33 -7.02 13.27 -13.38
N ALA A 34 -7.91 13.07 -12.41
CA ALA A 34 -9.33 12.90 -12.71
C ALA A 34 -9.94 14.16 -13.36
N SER A 35 -9.61 15.34 -12.85
CA SER A 35 -10.05 16.61 -13.42
C SER A 35 -9.47 16.87 -14.82
N LEU A 36 -8.19 16.54 -15.03
CA LEU A 36 -7.50 16.73 -16.30
C LEU A 36 -8.06 15.82 -17.39
N THR A 37 -8.32 14.55 -17.04
CA THR A 37 -8.79 13.53 -17.99
C THR A 37 -10.31 13.46 -18.12
N LYS A 38 -11.05 14.12 -17.22
CA LYS A 38 -12.51 14.02 -17.08
C LYS A 38 -12.99 12.57 -16.89
N ARG A 39 -12.17 11.76 -16.22
CA ARG A 39 -12.43 10.33 -15.94
C ARG A 39 -12.04 10.03 -14.51
N ASN A 40 -12.74 9.08 -13.88
CA ASN A 40 -12.27 8.54 -12.61
C ASN A 40 -10.96 7.77 -12.81
N VAL A 41 -10.13 7.75 -11.78
CA VAL A 41 -8.82 7.11 -11.77
C VAL A 41 -8.84 5.84 -10.92
N SER A 42 -7.89 4.95 -11.15
CA SER A 42 -7.56 3.86 -10.24
C SER A 42 -6.17 4.14 -9.67
N VAL A 43 -5.90 3.70 -8.44
CA VAL A 43 -4.58 3.86 -7.82
C VAL A 43 -4.00 2.50 -7.47
N ILE A 44 -2.74 2.29 -7.87
CA ILE A 44 -1.91 1.17 -7.43
C ILE A 44 -0.84 1.78 -6.52
N ALA A 45 -0.73 1.28 -5.30
CA ALA A 45 0.24 1.76 -4.33
C ALA A 45 1.01 0.58 -3.72
N TRP A 46 2.25 0.86 -3.33
CA TRP A 46 3.19 -0.09 -2.76
C TRP A 46 3.76 0.45 -1.46
N SER A 47 3.95 -0.42 -0.46
CA SER A 47 4.53 -0.05 0.83
C SER A 47 3.78 1.14 1.47
N GLN A 48 4.51 2.13 2.01
CA GLN A 48 3.99 3.39 2.55
C GLN A 48 3.00 4.12 1.64
N GLY A 49 3.11 3.98 0.31
CA GLY A 49 2.16 4.63 -0.60
C GLY A 49 0.70 4.22 -0.31
N ASN A 50 0.49 3.07 0.34
CA ASN A 50 -0.82 2.61 0.75
C ASN A 50 -1.40 3.41 1.92
N ILE A 51 -0.60 3.71 2.94
CA ILE A 51 -1.04 4.55 4.06
C ILE A 51 -1.21 6.01 3.61
N ASP A 52 -0.43 6.48 2.62
CA ASP A 52 -0.62 7.80 2.00
C ASP A 52 -1.97 7.89 1.28
N VAL A 53 -2.29 6.87 0.46
CA VAL A 53 -3.59 6.80 -0.25
C VAL A 53 -4.74 6.68 0.75
N GLN A 54 -4.61 5.85 1.78
CA GLN A 54 -5.66 5.67 2.79
C GLN A 54 -5.87 6.94 3.63
N TRP A 55 -4.79 7.65 3.97
CA TRP A 55 -4.84 8.95 4.64
C TRP A 55 -5.51 10.01 3.75
N ALA A 56 -5.15 10.07 2.47
CA ALA A 56 -5.77 10.94 1.48
C ALA A 56 -7.27 10.66 1.33
N LEU A 57 -7.66 9.38 1.23
CA LEU A 57 -9.06 8.98 1.17
C LEU A 57 -9.81 9.38 2.45
N LYS A 58 -9.17 9.27 3.62
CA LYS A 58 -9.76 9.66 4.90
C LYS A 58 -10.00 11.17 5.00
N TYR A 59 -8.96 11.98 4.80
CA TYR A 59 -8.99 13.41 5.13
C TYR A 59 -9.30 14.33 3.94
N TRP A 60 -9.26 13.82 2.70
CA TRP A 60 -9.78 14.49 1.51
C TRP A 60 -10.90 13.68 0.87
N PRO A 61 -12.14 13.69 1.43
CA PRO A 61 -13.24 12.87 0.93
C PRO A 61 -13.62 13.09 -0.55
N SER A 62 -13.19 14.19 -1.16
CA SER A 62 -13.33 14.43 -2.61
C SER A 62 -12.66 13.34 -3.45
N THR A 63 -11.53 12.80 -3.00
CA THR A 63 -10.77 11.73 -3.69
C THR A 63 -11.61 10.46 -3.87
N ARG A 64 -12.49 10.14 -2.91
CA ARG A 64 -13.36 8.95 -2.96
C ARG A 64 -14.33 8.98 -4.14
N LYS A 65 -14.74 10.17 -4.58
CA LYS A 65 -15.71 10.34 -5.69
C LYS A 65 -15.08 10.15 -7.07
N VAL A 66 -13.76 10.31 -7.15
CA VAL A 66 -13.02 10.30 -8.41
C VAL A 66 -12.09 9.10 -8.55
N THR A 67 -12.07 8.20 -7.56
CA THR A 67 -11.20 7.01 -7.54
C THR A 67 -12.06 5.75 -7.55
N THR A 68 -11.86 4.86 -8.51
CA THR A 68 -12.65 3.62 -8.64
C THR A 68 -12.09 2.46 -7.83
N ASP A 69 -10.76 2.38 -7.70
CA ASP A 69 -10.07 1.23 -7.10
C ASP A 69 -8.79 1.68 -6.41
N HIS A 70 -8.53 1.10 -5.22
CA HIS A 70 -7.22 1.09 -4.56
C HIS A 70 -6.66 -0.33 -4.60
N ILE A 71 -5.62 -0.55 -5.40
CA ILE A 71 -4.87 -1.81 -5.44
C ILE A 71 -3.64 -1.62 -4.57
N ALA A 72 -3.67 -2.25 -3.40
CA ALA A 72 -2.69 -2.06 -2.35
C ALA A 72 -1.75 -3.26 -2.29
N ILE A 73 -0.46 -3.04 -2.56
CA ILE A 73 0.56 -4.08 -2.62
C ILE A 73 1.50 -3.90 -1.43
N SER A 74 1.66 -4.92 -0.60
CA SER A 74 2.52 -4.92 0.59
C SER A 74 2.22 -3.73 1.52
N ALA A 75 0.93 -3.47 1.76
CA ALA A 75 0.50 -2.36 2.59
C ALA A 75 0.83 -2.54 4.07
N ASP A 76 0.96 -1.43 4.77
CA ASP A 76 1.32 -1.33 6.18
C ASP A 76 0.29 -0.50 6.97
N TYR A 77 -1.01 -0.75 6.78
CA TYR A 77 -2.08 0.02 7.44
C TYR A 77 -2.08 -0.06 8.97
N LYS A 78 -1.36 -1.02 9.57
CA LYS A 78 -1.12 -1.14 11.03
C LYS A 78 0.32 -0.77 11.41
N GLY A 79 1.08 -0.18 10.50
CA GLY A 79 2.51 0.00 10.61
C GLY A 79 3.23 -1.35 10.64
N THR A 80 4.43 -1.38 11.18
CA THR A 80 5.19 -2.60 11.38
C THR A 80 6.03 -2.59 12.65
N ILE A 81 6.11 -3.76 13.29
CA ILE A 81 6.99 -3.98 14.44
C ILE A 81 8.47 -3.90 14.08
N LEU A 82 8.84 -4.11 12.80
CA LEU A 82 10.23 -4.08 12.36
C LEU A 82 10.77 -2.64 12.33
N ALA A 83 9.91 -1.66 12.06
CA ALA A 83 10.25 -0.24 12.17
C ALA A 83 10.50 0.14 13.64
N ASN A 84 9.77 -0.41 14.61
CA ASN A 84 10.07 -0.16 16.03
C ASN A 84 11.47 -0.67 16.41
N ILE A 85 11.85 -1.86 15.91
CA ILE A 85 13.16 -2.47 16.18
C ILE A 85 14.29 -1.68 15.51
N GLY A 86 14.12 -1.34 14.22
CA GLY A 86 15.08 -0.53 13.49
C GLY A 86 15.17 0.90 14.04
N GLY A 87 14.03 1.47 14.43
CA GLY A 87 13.86 2.79 15.02
C GLY A 87 14.63 2.97 16.33
N ALA A 88 14.68 1.92 17.16
CA ALA A 88 15.45 1.89 18.39
C ALA A 88 16.97 2.08 18.19
N THR A 89 17.48 1.85 16.98
CA THR A 89 18.90 2.09 16.65
C THR A 89 19.19 3.56 16.31
N GLY A 90 18.17 4.35 15.96
CA GLY A 90 18.31 5.72 15.46
C GLY A 90 18.88 5.83 14.03
N LEU A 91 19.35 4.73 13.43
CA LEU A 91 20.09 4.74 12.16
C LEU A 91 19.22 4.96 10.93
N ILE A 92 17.91 4.75 11.04
CA ILE A 92 16.95 4.84 9.93
C ILE A 92 15.76 5.76 10.25
N ASN A 93 15.83 6.53 11.35
CA ASN A 93 14.71 7.34 11.83
C ASN A 93 14.49 8.56 10.95
N THR A 94 13.68 8.39 9.91
CA THR A 94 13.06 9.48 9.16
C THR A 94 11.66 9.75 9.73
N PRO A 95 11.07 10.92 9.46
CA PRO A 95 9.68 11.21 9.84
C PRO A 95 8.71 10.05 9.54
N SER A 96 8.70 9.56 8.30
CA SER A 96 7.78 8.49 7.90
C SER A 96 8.10 7.11 8.46
N VAL A 97 9.35 6.79 8.77
CA VAL A 97 9.69 5.51 9.42
C VAL A 97 9.11 5.48 10.83
N LEU A 98 9.27 6.56 11.60
CA LEU A 98 8.66 6.66 12.93
C LEU A 98 7.13 6.60 12.86
N GLN A 99 6.53 7.19 11.84
CA GLN A 99 5.09 7.11 11.62
C GLN A 99 4.61 5.73 11.18
N GLN A 100 5.46 4.91 10.54
CA GLN A 100 5.15 3.53 10.15
C GLN A 100 5.41 2.51 11.27
N GLU A 101 5.89 2.93 12.43
CA GLU A 101 5.98 2.07 13.60
C GLU A 101 4.60 1.52 14.00
N ALA A 102 4.55 0.24 14.39
CA ALA A 102 3.32 -0.33 14.91
C ALA A 102 2.91 0.40 16.19
N GLY A 103 1.70 0.96 16.18
CA GLY A 103 1.15 1.72 17.30
C GLY A 103 1.59 3.19 17.39
N SER A 104 2.26 3.73 16.36
CA SER A 104 2.54 5.17 16.24
C SER A 104 1.27 6.01 16.34
N THR A 105 1.37 7.28 16.74
CA THR A 105 0.22 8.20 16.77
C THR A 105 -0.34 8.35 15.37
N PHE A 106 0.51 8.40 14.33
CA PHE A 106 0.05 8.43 12.94
C PHE A 106 -0.82 7.23 12.57
N ILE A 107 -0.37 5.99 12.83
CA ILE A 107 -1.15 4.78 12.50
C ILE A 107 -2.43 4.72 13.32
N ASN A 108 -2.39 5.06 14.61
CA ASN A 108 -3.59 5.12 15.43
C ASN A 108 -4.59 6.17 14.90
N SER A 109 -4.10 7.35 14.51
CA SER A 109 -4.91 8.38 13.86
C SER A 109 -5.47 7.91 12.53
N LEU A 110 -4.69 7.28 11.66
CA LEU A 110 -5.13 6.71 10.39
C LEU A 110 -6.28 5.72 10.60
N ARG A 111 -6.10 4.78 11.52
CA ARG A 111 -7.03 3.65 11.76
C ARG A 111 -8.31 4.02 12.50
N SER A 112 -8.30 5.10 13.29
CA SER A 112 -9.47 5.56 14.04
C SER A 112 -10.68 5.87 13.15
N ASN A 113 -11.90 5.85 13.72
CA ASN A 113 -13.15 6.22 13.02
C ASN A 113 -13.35 5.47 11.69
N ASP A 114 -13.23 4.14 11.76
CA ASP A 114 -13.30 3.21 10.62
C ASP A 114 -12.27 3.50 9.51
N GLY A 115 -11.14 4.13 9.84
CA GLY A 115 -10.04 4.36 8.89
C GLY A 115 -9.23 3.10 8.61
N ASP A 116 -9.42 2.05 9.41
CA ASP A 116 -8.96 0.68 9.15
C ASP A 116 -9.89 -0.13 8.22
N SER A 117 -10.92 0.52 7.66
CA SER A 117 -11.79 -0.03 6.63
C SER A 117 -11.60 0.69 5.30
N GLY A 118 -11.87 -0.01 4.19
CA GLY A 118 -11.88 0.58 2.85
C GLY A 118 -12.79 1.80 2.75
N TYR A 119 -12.30 2.86 2.09
CA TYR A 119 -13.12 4.03 1.71
C TYR A 119 -13.72 3.92 0.31
N ILE A 120 -13.09 3.10 -0.54
CA ILE A 120 -13.45 2.77 -1.91
C ILE A 120 -13.15 1.27 -2.15
N PRO A 121 -13.58 0.66 -3.27
CA PRO A 121 -13.17 -0.70 -3.61
C PRO A 121 -11.65 -0.90 -3.46
N THR A 122 -11.25 -1.85 -2.61
CA THR A 122 -9.83 -2.05 -2.26
C THR A 122 -9.40 -3.49 -2.45
N THR A 123 -8.30 -3.71 -3.16
CA THR A 123 -7.67 -5.02 -3.35
C THR A 123 -6.32 -5.00 -2.64
N SER A 124 -6.27 -5.55 -1.42
CA SER A 124 -5.05 -5.65 -0.63
C SER A 124 -4.34 -6.98 -0.89
N LEU A 125 -3.07 -6.91 -1.25
CA LEU A 125 -2.21 -8.00 -1.68
C LEU A 125 -0.98 -8.01 -0.77
N TYR A 126 -0.71 -9.13 -0.11
CA TYR A 126 0.42 -9.23 0.80
C TYR A 126 1.04 -10.63 0.84
N SER A 127 2.32 -10.66 1.16
CA SER A 127 3.07 -11.87 1.45
C SER A 127 3.19 -12.03 2.96
N SER A 128 2.95 -13.23 3.46
CA SER A 128 2.89 -13.53 4.90
C SER A 128 4.27 -13.44 5.57
N LEU A 129 4.89 -14.57 5.91
CA LEU A 129 6.18 -14.59 6.63
C LEU A 129 7.37 -14.08 5.82
N PHE A 130 7.20 -13.85 4.52
CA PHE A 130 8.31 -13.49 3.61
C PHE A 130 8.42 -11.99 3.34
N ASP A 131 7.43 -11.18 3.74
CA ASP A 131 7.58 -9.72 3.75
C ASP A 131 8.57 -9.33 4.87
N GLU A 132 9.79 -8.96 4.50
CA GLU A 132 10.90 -8.66 5.40
C GLU A 132 10.89 -7.21 5.91
N VAL A 133 9.96 -6.38 5.43
CA VAL A 133 9.84 -4.97 5.81
C VAL A 133 8.64 -4.76 6.71
N VAL A 134 7.51 -5.39 6.39
CA VAL A 134 6.25 -5.25 7.11
C VAL A 134 5.91 -6.57 7.78
N GLN A 135 5.92 -6.56 9.11
CA GLN A 135 5.35 -7.62 9.95
C GLN A 135 4.47 -7.05 11.07
N PRO A 136 3.42 -7.79 11.50
CA PRO A 136 2.96 -9.07 10.95
C PRO A 136 2.21 -8.92 9.61
N GLN A 137 2.31 -9.91 8.70
CA GLN A 137 1.55 -9.96 7.43
C GLN A 137 0.72 -11.25 7.26
N GLU A 138 0.33 -11.92 8.35
CA GLU A 138 -0.46 -13.17 8.28
C GLU A 138 -1.93 -12.99 8.70
N GLY A 139 -2.84 -13.52 7.87
CA GLY A 139 -4.26 -13.62 8.18
C GLY A 139 -4.94 -12.28 8.48
N THR A 140 -5.96 -12.30 9.33
CA THR A 140 -6.66 -11.06 9.77
C THR A 140 -5.77 -10.17 10.65
N GLY A 141 -4.68 -10.74 11.18
CA GLY A 141 -3.65 -10.02 11.93
C GLY A 141 -2.76 -9.15 11.05
N ALA A 142 -2.64 -9.44 9.75
CA ALA A 142 -1.76 -8.76 8.81
C ALA A 142 -1.93 -7.24 8.83
N SER A 143 -0.82 -6.52 8.67
CA SER A 143 -0.81 -5.06 8.58
C SER A 143 -1.53 -4.55 7.34
N ALA A 144 -1.39 -5.28 6.22
CA ALA A 144 -2.11 -5.02 4.98
C ALA A 144 -3.61 -5.33 5.05
N TYR A 145 -4.10 -6.02 6.10
CA TYR A 145 -5.50 -6.41 6.17
C TYR A 145 -6.40 -5.20 6.43
N LEU A 146 -7.34 -4.95 5.52
CA LEU A 146 -8.31 -3.87 5.60
C LEU A 146 -9.74 -4.42 5.79
N LEU A 147 -10.52 -3.78 6.66
CA LEU A 147 -11.92 -4.11 6.90
C LEU A 147 -12.84 -3.49 5.84
N ASP A 148 -14.14 -3.82 5.87
CA ASP A 148 -15.13 -3.27 4.93
C ASP A 148 -16.39 -2.74 5.64
N ALA A 149 -16.21 -1.92 6.68
CA ALA A 149 -17.34 -1.33 7.43
C ALA A 149 -18.30 -0.51 6.56
N ARG A 150 -17.85 -0.04 5.39
CA ARG A 150 -18.62 0.79 4.44
C ARG A 150 -19.27 -0.02 3.31
N ASN A 151 -19.05 -1.33 3.26
CA ASN A 151 -19.54 -2.21 2.20
C ASN A 151 -19.18 -1.69 0.79
N VAL A 152 -17.95 -1.16 0.65
CA VAL A 152 -17.40 -0.69 -0.63
C VAL A 152 -16.79 -1.83 -1.44
N GLY A 153 -16.59 -3.00 -0.80
CA GLY A 153 -15.93 -4.15 -1.37
C GLY A 153 -14.44 -4.11 -1.07
N VAL A 154 -13.98 -5.00 -0.19
CA VAL A 154 -12.56 -5.22 0.07
C VAL A 154 -12.19 -6.68 -0.18
N THR A 155 -11.10 -6.90 -0.91
CA THR A 155 -10.46 -8.20 -1.04
C THR A 155 -9.10 -8.15 -0.37
N ASN A 156 -8.87 -9.04 0.59
CA ASN A 156 -7.57 -9.24 1.23
C ASN A 156 -7.01 -10.58 0.74
N ALA A 157 -5.90 -10.54 0.00
CA ALA A 157 -5.29 -11.69 -0.64
C ALA A 157 -3.86 -11.92 -0.09
N GLU A 158 -3.75 -12.86 0.84
CA GLU A 158 -2.48 -13.43 1.28
C GLU A 158 -2.01 -14.44 0.23
N VAL A 159 -0.92 -14.16 -0.48
CA VAL A 159 -0.55 -14.95 -1.66
C VAL A 159 -0.22 -16.41 -1.31
N GLN A 160 0.35 -16.66 -0.13
CA GLN A 160 0.62 -18.01 0.37
C GLN A 160 -0.66 -18.81 0.67
N LYS A 161 -1.78 -18.16 0.98
CA LYS A 161 -3.08 -18.83 1.18
C LYS A 161 -3.82 -19.06 -0.13
N VAL A 162 -3.83 -18.07 -1.01
CA VAL A 162 -4.55 -18.17 -2.29
C VAL A 162 -3.85 -19.16 -3.24
N CYS A 163 -2.52 -19.12 -3.30
CA CYS A 163 -1.70 -20.01 -4.14
C CYS A 163 -0.98 -21.09 -3.31
N ALA A 164 -1.65 -21.65 -2.30
CA ALA A 164 -1.04 -22.62 -1.38
C ALA A 164 -0.42 -23.81 -2.12
N GLY A 165 0.87 -24.09 -1.84
CA GLY A 165 1.60 -25.20 -2.45
C GLY A 165 2.00 -25.01 -3.92
N LYS A 166 1.87 -23.80 -4.46
CA LYS A 166 2.17 -23.46 -5.85
C LYS A 166 3.21 -22.32 -5.93
N LEU A 167 3.79 -22.10 -7.11
CA LEU A 167 4.85 -21.11 -7.32
C LEU A 167 4.41 -19.67 -7.03
N GLY A 168 3.16 -19.33 -7.33
CA GLY A 168 2.55 -18.03 -7.05
C GLY A 168 2.36 -17.73 -5.56
N GLY A 169 2.47 -18.74 -4.70
CA GLY A 169 2.43 -18.63 -3.23
C GLY A 169 3.75 -19.00 -2.57
N SER A 170 4.86 -18.99 -3.32
CA SER A 170 6.20 -19.28 -2.80
C SER A 170 6.83 -18.06 -2.10
N PHE A 171 8.14 -17.88 -2.23
CA PHE A 171 8.90 -16.82 -1.58
C PHE A 171 8.73 -15.51 -2.35
N TYR A 172 7.99 -14.57 -1.76
CA TYR A 172 7.87 -13.20 -2.24
C TYR A 172 8.16 -12.24 -1.09
N THR A 173 9.21 -11.45 -1.25
CA THR A 173 9.60 -10.32 -0.40
C THR A 173 8.63 -9.15 -0.52
N HIS A 174 8.86 -8.12 0.28
CA HIS A 174 8.09 -6.88 0.29
C HIS A 174 7.98 -6.24 -1.11
N GLU A 175 9.10 -6.15 -1.84
CA GLU A 175 9.19 -5.61 -3.20
C GLU A 175 8.85 -6.64 -4.29
N SER A 176 9.31 -7.90 -4.19
CA SER A 176 9.03 -8.88 -5.26
C SER A 176 7.56 -9.26 -5.38
N LEU A 177 6.73 -8.91 -4.39
CA LEU A 177 5.28 -8.99 -4.52
C LEU A 177 4.75 -8.14 -5.69
N LEU A 178 5.47 -7.12 -6.15
CA LEU A 178 5.17 -6.35 -7.38
C LEU A 178 5.28 -7.19 -8.66
N ALA A 179 6.10 -8.26 -8.64
CA ALA A 179 6.29 -9.17 -9.75
C ALA A 179 5.46 -10.46 -9.64
N ASN A 180 4.72 -10.63 -8.54
CA ASN A 180 3.93 -11.83 -8.26
C ASN A 180 2.77 -12.00 -9.29
N PRO A 181 2.54 -13.22 -9.81
CA PRO A 181 1.52 -13.46 -10.82
C PRO A 181 0.08 -13.26 -10.31
N LEU A 182 -0.20 -13.61 -9.05
CA LEU A 182 -1.51 -13.38 -8.44
C LEU A 182 -1.76 -11.88 -8.21
N THR A 183 -0.76 -11.13 -7.72
CA THR A 183 -0.81 -9.66 -7.62
C THR A 183 -1.20 -9.04 -8.95
N PHE A 184 -0.52 -9.42 -10.03
CA PHE A 184 -0.80 -8.86 -11.35
C PHE A 184 -2.20 -9.25 -11.86
N ALA A 185 -2.61 -10.50 -11.63
CA ALA A 185 -3.93 -10.98 -12.04
C ALA A 185 -5.07 -10.26 -11.30
N LEU A 186 -4.96 -10.09 -9.98
CA LEU A 186 -5.94 -9.37 -9.16
C LEU A 186 -5.95 -7.86 -9.47
N ALA A 187 -4.78 -7.25 -9.71
CA ALA A 187 -4.69 -5.86 -10.14
C ALA A 187 -5.40 -5.66 -11.49
N LYS A 188 -5.11 -6.52 -12.48
CA LYS A 188 -5.78 -6.49 -13.79
C LYS A 188 -7.29 -6.71 -13.66
N ASP A 189 -7.71 -7.65 -12.84
CA ASP A 189 -9.10 -7.97 -12.60
C ASP A 189 -9.86 -6.79 -11.95
N ALA A 190 -9.28 -6.15 -10.93
CA ALA A 190 -9.81 -4.92 -10.33
C ALA A 190 -9.95 -3.81 -11.37
N LEU A 191 -8.90 -3.57 -12.17
CA LEU A 191 -8.92 -2.52 -13.20
C LEU A 191 -9.95 -2.75 -14.32
N THR A 192 -10.41 -3.99 -14.53
CA THR A 192 -11.28 -4.33 -15.67
C THR A 192 -12.71 -4.68 -15.27
N HIS A 193 -13.02 -4.63 -13.98
CA HIS A 193 -14.36 -4.91 -13.44
C HIS A 193 -14.79 -3.82 -12.46
N GLY A 194 -16.08 -3.83 -12.09
CA GLY A 194 -16.54 -3.02 -10.96
C GLY A 194 -16.23 -3.69 -9.62
N GLY A 195 -15.75 -2.90 -8.66
CA GLY A 195 -15.36 -3.36 -7.34
C GLY A 195 -13.94 -3.93 -7.30
N PRO A 196 -13.48 -4.44 -6.15
CA PRO A 196 -12.11 -4.93 -6.00
C PRO A 196 -11.87 -6.15 -6.91
N GLY A 197 -10.60 -6.49 -7.09
CA GLY A 197 -10.18 -7.74 -7.70
C GLY A 197 -10.76 -8.92 -6.93
N LYS A 198 -11.31 -9.92 -7.61
CA LYS A 198 -11.97 -11.08 -7.00
C LYS A 198 -11.25 -12.35 -7.38
N ILE A 199 -10.80 -13.08 -6.37
CA ILE A 199 -10.15 -14.39 -6.52
C ILE A 199 -11.02 -15.35 -7.33
N SER A 200 -12.35 -15.32 -7.14
CA SER A 200 -13.28 -16.19 -7.87
C SER A 200 -13.43 -15.92 -9.36
N ARG A 201 -12.87 -14.82 -9.89
CA ARG A 201 -12.82 -14.52 -11.33
C ARG A 201 -11.55 -15.02 -12.02
N LEU A 202 -10.62 -15.59 -11.26
CA LEU A 202 -9.29 -15.97 -11.73
C LEU A 202 -9.18 -17.47 -11.99
N ASP A 203 -8.41 -17.83 -13.01
CA ASP A 203 -7.93 -19.20 -13.21
C ASP A 203 -6.68 -19.44 -12.34
N LEU A 204 -6.91 -19.90 -11.11
CA LEU A 204 -5.84 -20.05 -10.12
C LEU A 204 -4.85 -21.15 -10.48
N ASP A 205 -5.23 -22.15 -11.27
CA ASP A 205 -4.31 -23.21 -11.66
C ASP A 205 -3.21 -22.64 -12.57
N ASP A 206 -3.57 -21.89 -13.62
CA ASP A 206 -2.60 -21.23 -14.51
C ASP A 206 -1.82 -20.10 -13.81
N ILE A 207 -2.50 -19.30 -12.99
CA ILE A 207 -1.86 -18.13 -12.34
C ILE A 207 -0.89 -18.58 -11.25
N CYS A 208 -1.29 -19.53 -10.40
CA CYS A 208 -0.46 -19.97 -9.28
C CYS A 208 0.67 -20.90 -9.71
N ASP A 209 0.61 -21.54 -10.88
CA ASP A 209 1.72 -22.35 -11.43
C ASP A 209 2.88 -21.52 -12.02
N ARG A 210 2.79 -20.19 -11.96
CA ARG A 210 3.85 -19.26 -12.40
C ARG A 210 4.64 -18.72 -11.21
N SER A 211 5.91 -18.39 -11.42
CA SER A 211 6.75 -17.69 -10.44
C SER A 211 6.81 -16.17 -10.65
N LEU A 212 6.41 -15.70 -11.84
CA LEU A 212 6.40 -14.28 -12.20
C LEU A 212 5.15 -13.97 -13.03
N ALA A 213 4.68 -12.74 -12.93
CA ALA A 213 3.58 -12.25 -13.73
C ALA A 213 3.89 -12.37 -15.25
N PRO A 214 2.88 -12.67 -16.09
CA PRO A 214 3.09 -12.77 -17.53
C PRO A 214 3.71 -11.50 -18.13
N GLY A 215 4.82 -11.65 -18.83
CA GLY A 215 5.55 -10.55 -19.45
C GLY A 215 6.71 -10.00 -18.62
N LEU A 216 6.87 -10.43 -17.37
CA LEU A 216 8.03 -10.14 -16.55
C LEU A 216 9.04 -11.30 -16.61
N GLY A 217 10.32 -10.95 -16.63
CA GLY A 217 11.44 -11.87 -16.60
C GLY A 217 12.32 -11.71 -15.36
N LEU A 218 13.45 -12.42 -15.36
CA LEU A 218 14.45 -12.33 -14.29
C LEU A 218 15.02 -10.91 -14.14
N GLU A 219 15.19 -10.18 -15.24
CA GLU A 219 15.67 -8.79 -15.20
C GLU A 219 14.71 -7.88 -14.42
N ASP A 220 13.41 -7.97 -14.69
CA ASP A 220 12.40 -7.20 -13.97
C ASP A 220 12.39 -7.53 -12.48
N LEU A 221 12.51 -8.82 -12.14
CA LEU A 221 12.63 -9.27 -10.75
C LEU A 221 13.87 -8.65 -10.07
N LEU A 222 15.05 -8.72 -10.69
CA LEU A 222 16.28 -8.18 -10.12
C LEU A 222 16.23 -6.66 -9.96
N ILE A 223 15.61 -5.94 -10.90
CA ILE A 223 15.36 -4.50 -10.79
C ILE A 223 14.43 -4.21 -9.60
N THR A 224 13.39 -5.02 -9.43
CA THR A 224 12.41 -4.88 -8.33
C THR A 224 13.08 -5.09 -6.97
N GLU A 225 13.87 -6.16 -6.82
CA GLU A 225 14.67 -6.47 -5.61
C GLU A 225 15.64 -5.33 -5.25
N ASN A 226 16.21 -4.67 -6.25
CA ASN A 226 17.13 -3.55 -6.03
C ASN A 226 16.45 -2.31 -5.40
N ALA A 227 15.10 -2.24 -5.41
CA ALA A 227 14.38 -1.15 -4.74
C ALA A 227 14.68 -1.10 -3.24
N LEU A 228 14.84 -2.26 -2.58
CA LEU A 228 15.13 -2.31 -1.15
C LEU A 228 16.54 -1.81 -0.83
N VAL A 229 17.51 -2.08 -1.70
CA VAL A 229 18.90 -1.55 -1.56
C VAL A 229 18.91 -0.04 -1.63
N ILE A 230 18.17 0.54 -2.60
CA ILE A 230 18.04 1.99 -2.74
C ILE A 230 17.35 2.57 -1.50
N ALA A 231 16.23 1.98 -1.06
CA ALA A 231 15.51 2.42 0.13
C ALA A 231 16.41 2.43 1.39
N ALA A 232 17.12 1.33 1.66
CA ALA A 232 18.04 1.22 2.79
C ALA A 232 19.15 2.28 2.75
N LEU A 233 19.74 2.53 1.58
CA LEU A 233 20.77 3.56 1.42
C LEU A 233 20.22 4.95 1.76
N TYR A 234 19.05 5.32 1.24
CA TYR A 234 18.47 6.64 1.48
C TYR A 234 17.99 6.81 2.92
N LEU A 235 17.51 5.75 3.58
CA LEU A 235 17.22 5.76 5.01
C LEU A 235 18.46 6.10 5.84
N VAL A 236 19.60 5.47 5.54
CA VAL A 236 20.87 5.73 6.23
C VAL A 236 21.37 7.15 5.95
N LEU A 237 21.30 7.62 4.70
CA LEU A 237 21.79 8.93 4.29
C LEU A 237 20.90 10.11 4.71
N TYR A 238 19.64 9.86 5.07
CA TYR A 238 18.70 10.92 5.46
C TYR A 238 19.19 11.70 6.70
N LEU A 239 19.23 13.02 6.64
CA LEU A 239 19.59 13.88 7.77
C LEU A 239 18.70 15.13 7.80
N PRO A 240 18.34 15.63 9.00
CA PRO A 240 18.65 15.06 10.31
C PRO A 240 17.75 13.86 10.66
N LYS A 241 18.30 12.88 11.39
CA LYS A 241 17.50 11.79 11.98
C LYS A 241 16.54 12.35 13.03
N GLN A 242 15.36 11.74 13.11
CA GLN A 242 14.31 12.13 14.04
C GLN A 242 14.34 11.27 15.30
N VAL A 243 13.95 11.87 16.42
CA VAL A 243 13.77 11.16 17.70
C VAL A 243 12.29 10.85 17.91
N ASP A 244 11.43 11.80 17.58
CA ASP A 244 9.99 11.71 17.77
C ASP A 244 9.28 11.70 16.42
N GLU A 245 8.14 10.99 16.34
CA GLU A 245 7.27 11.08 15.17
C GLU A 245 6.72 12.51 15.03
N PRO A 246 6.49 13.00 13.79
CA PRO A 246 5.87 14.31 13.58
C PRO A 246 4.49 14.44 14.23
N THR A 247 4.19 15.63 14.75
CA THR A 247 2.88 15.96 15.30
C THR A 247 1.77 15.77 14.26
N ILE A 248 0.64 15.21 14.70
CA ILE A 248 -0.57 15.06 13.88
C ILE A 248 -1.09 16.43 13.43
N LYS A 249 -1.39 16.56 12.12
CA LYS A 249 -1.98 17.76 11.53
C LYS A 249 -3.34 18.05 12.16
N GLN A 250 -3.64 19.33 12.34
CA GLN A 250 -4.86 19.77 13.01
C GLN A 250 -6.15 19.18 12.42
N TYR A 251 -6.25 19.08 11.08
CA TYR A 251 -7.43 18.50 10.41
C TYR A 251 -7.69 17.05 10.80
N ALA A 252 -6.67 16.31 11.24
CA ALA A 252 -6.81 14.92 11.66
C ALA A 252 -7.30 14.78 13.10
N LEU A 253 -7.12 15.82 13.92
CA LEU A 253 -7.63 15.90 15.29
C LEU A 253 -9.11 16.31 15.34
N GLU A 254 -9.55 17.17 14.41
CA GLU A 254 -10.91 17.75 14.40
C GLU A 254 -12.00 16.75 14.00
N THR A 255 -11.66 15.58 13.48
CA THR A 255 -12.64 14.53 13.10
C THR A 255 -13.39 13.89 14.28
N THR A 256 -13.14 14.31 15.52
CA THR A 256 -14.00 14.02 16.68
C THR A 256 -15.17 15.00 16.85
N GLY A 257 -15.25 16.05 16.02
CA GLY A 257 -16.36 17.02 16.01
C GLY A 257 -17.38 16.68 14.93
N THR A 258 -18.58 16.26 15.35
CA THR A 258 -19.76 16.13 14.48
C THR A 258 -20.02 17.44 13.72
N CYS A 259 -20.09 17.38 12.39
CA CYS A 259 -20.89 18.32 11.61
C CYS A 259 -22.38 18.00 11.79
#